data_AF-A0A1A5ZXS1-F1
#
_entry.id   AF-A0A1A5ZXS1-F1
#
_cell.length_a   1.000
_cell.length_b   1.000
_cell.length_c   1.000
_cell.angle_alpha   90.00
_cell.angle_beta   90.00
_cell.angle_gamma   90.00
#
_symmetry.space_group_name_H-M   'P 1'
#
loop_
_entity.id
_entity.type
_entity.pdbx_description
1 polymer ?
#
loop_
_entity_poly.entity_id
_entity_poly.type
_entity_poly.pdbx_seq_one_letter_code
_entity_poly.pdbx_strand_id
1 'polypeptide(L)'
;MAPPVPSYSAAHRLYVKSLYKRYLVNSLNWYIRRDLWRERAIEIRAEFERNRNITDPRALALVLEQAEERLAKEIHPDPYRPPLFPDGTKW
;
A
#
# COMPACT_ATOMS: atom_id res chain seq x y z
N MET A 1 -14.11 4.16 -11.56
CA MET A 1 -13.71 2.83 -11.03
C MET A 1 -12.73 2.24 -12.04
N ALA A 2 -11.47 1.99 -11.66
CA ALA A 2 -10.50 1.42 -12.60
C ALA A 2 -10.96 0.02 -13.05
N PRO A 3 -10.68 -0.39 -14.30
CA PRO A 3 -11.06 -1.72 -14.78
C PRO A 3 -10.41 -2.82 -13.92
N PRO A 4 -11.08 -3.96 -13.70
CA PRO A 4 -10.53 -5.06 -12.90
C PRO A 4 -9.23 -5.56 -13.55
N VAL A 5 -8.15 -5.53 -12.78
CA VAL A 5 -6.84 -5.96 -13.26
C VAL A 5 -6.84 -7.49 -13.36
N PRO A 6 -6.47 -8.08 -14.52
CA PRO A 6 -6.47 -9.54 -14.66
C PRO A 6 -5.48 -10.17 -13.69
N SER A 7 -5.93 -11.15 -12.91
CA SER A 7 -5.16 -11.86 -11.89
C SER A 7 -3.89 -12.48 -12.46
N TYR A 8 -2.78 -12.44 -11.70
CA TYR A 8 -1.47 -12.99 -12.09
C TYR A 8 -0.81 -12.43 -13.37
N SER A 9 -1.39 -11.40 -13.98
CA SER A 9 -0.79 -10.68 -15.10
C SER A 9 0.37 -9.76 -14.67
N ALA A 10 1.11 -9.22 -15.64
CA ALA A 10 2.10 -8.17 -15.38
C ALA A 10 1.46 -6.93 -14.72
N ALA A 11 0.24 -6.56 -15.16
CA ALA A 11 -0.51 -5.47 -14.57
C ALA A 11 -0.87 -5.74 -13.11
N HIS A 12 -1.24 -6.98 -12.76
CA HIS A 12 -1.50 -7.38 -11.37
C HIS A 12 -0.25 -7.23 -10.50
N ARG A 13 0.92 -7.65 -10.99
CA ARG A 13 2.19 -7.49 -10.25
C ARG A 13 2.52 -6.02 -9.98
N LEU A 14 2.30 -5.14 -10.97
CA LEU A 14 2.49 -3.70 -10.80
C LEU A 14 1.49 -3.11 -9.80
N TYR A 15 0.25 -3.56 -9.85
CA TYR A 15 -0.80 -3.15 -8.91
C TYR A 15 -0.45 -3.52 -7.47
N VAL A 16 -0.06 -4.78 -7.20
CA VAL A 16 0.34 -5.23 -5.85
C VAL A 16 1.58 -4.46 -5.36
N LYS A 17 2.58 -4.23 -6.23
CA LYS A 17 3.76 -3.41 -5.88
C LYS A 17 3.37 -1.97 -5.52
N SER A 18 2.43 -1.39 -6.26
CA SER A 18 1.91 -0.05 -5.98
C SER A 18 1.17 0.01 -4.65
N LEU A 19 0.30 -0.98 -4.38
CA LEU A 19 -0.41 -1.11 -3.10
C LEU A 19 0.59 -1.24 -1.93
N TYR A 20 1.57 -2.13 -2.04
CA TYR A 20 2.62 -2.29 -1.04
C TYR A 20 3.40 -0.99 -0.77
N LYS A 21 3.78 -0.26 -1.84
CA LYS A 21 4.42 1.05 -1.71
C LYS A 21 3.52 2.06 -0.97
N ARG A 22 2.23 2.12 -1.30
CA ARG A 22 1.27 3.02 -0.63
C ARG A 22 1.15 2.71 0.85
N TYR A 23 1.10 1.43 1.24
CA TYR A 23 1.10 1.01 2.64
C TYR A 23 2.35 1.49 3.40
N LEU A 24 3.54 1.29 2.82
CA LEU A 24 4.79 1.74 3.45
C LEU A 24 4.88 3.25 3.60
N VAL A 25 4.46 4.00 2.57
CA VAL A 25 4.45 5.47 2.59
C VAL A 25 3.42 5.98 3.61
N ASN A 26 2.21 5.42 3.63
CA ASN A 26 1.20 5.79 4.61
C ASN A 26 1.68 5.52 6.04
N SER A 27 2.26 4.36 6.29
CA SER A 27 2.87 4.05 7.58
C SER A 27 3.99 5.05 7.93
N LEU A 28 4.82 5.46 6.97
CA LEU A 28 5.85 6.46 7.22
C LEU A 28 5.27 7.82 7.62
N ASN A 29 4.13 8.21 7.06
CA ASN A 29 3.46 9.46 7.44
C ASN A 29 3.01 9.46 8.91
N TRP A 30 2.61 8.30 9.44
CA TRP A 30 2.24 8.16 10.86
C TRP A 30 3.46 8.05 11.79
N TYR A 31 4.52 7.35 11.38
CA TYR A 31 5.69 7.09 12.21
C TYR A 31 6.87 8.01 11.85
N ILE A 32 7.01 9.11 12.59
CA ILE A 32 8.12 10.06 12.42
C ILE A 32 9.49 9.41 12.72
N ARG A 33 9.55 8.57 13.76
CA ARG A 33 10.79 7.89 14.17
C ARG A 33 11.06 6.66 13.31
N ARG A 34 12.28 6.60 12.74
CA ARG A 34 12.66 5.55 11.78
C ARG A 34 12.77 4.15 12.36
N ASP A 35 13.13 4.03 13.65
CA ASP A 35 13.25 2.72 14.30
C ASP A 35 11.89 2.05 14.49
N LEU A 36 10.91 2.79 15.02
CA LEU A 36 9.52 2.32 15.15
C LEU A 36 8.90 2.03 13.77
N TRP A 37 9.16 2.90 12.79
CA TRP A 37 8.70 2.66 11.42
C TRP A 37 9.27 1.37 10.82
N ARG A 38 10.54 1.01 11.10
CA ARG A 38 11.14 -0.22 10.56
C ARG A 38 10.41 -1.46 11.07
N GLU A 39 10.03 -1.49 12.35
CA GLU A 39 9.24 -2.58 12.92
C GLU A 39 7.91 -2.71 12.18
N ARG A 40 7.19 -1.60 12.01
CA ARG A 40 5.93 -1.59 11.26
C ARG A 40 6.11 -2.01 9.80
N ALA A 41 7.19 -1.60 9.14
CA ALA A 41 7.47 -1.98 7.76
C ALA A 41 7.72 -3.48 7.60
N ILE A 42 8.36 -4.13 8.59
CA ILE A 42 8.56 -5.58 8.61
C ILE A 42 7.21 -6.29 8.77
N GLU A 43 6.33 -5.80 9.64
CA GLU A 43 4.97 -6.35 9.79
C GLU A 43 4.17 -6.29 8.49
N ILE A 44 4.18 -5.13 7.82
CA ILE A 44 3.52 -4.94 6.52
C ILE A 44 4.08 -5.95 5.52
N ARG A 45 5.42 -6.10 5.44
CA ARG A 45 6.03 -7.08 4.54
C ARG A 45 5.58 -8.51 4.87
N ALA A 46 5.57 -8.89 6.14
CA ALA A 46 5.13 -10.21 6.56
C ALA A 46 3.67 -10.47 6.17
N GLU A 47 2.79 -9.46 6.27
CA GLU A 47 1.39 -9.57 5.83
C GLU A 47 1.26 -9.81 4.33
N PHE A 48 2.05 -9.13 3.51
CA PHE A 48 2.05 -9.36 2.06
C PHE A 48 2.63 -10.74 1.70
N GLU A 49 3.70 -11.18 2.35
CA GLU A 49 4.28 -12.51 2.10
C GLU A 49 3.33 -13.65 2.52
N ARG A 50 2.58 -13.50 3.63
CA ARG A 50 1.55 -14.47 4.04
C ARG A 50 0.50 -14.72 2.94
N ASN A 51 0.15 -13.70 2.17
CA ASN A 51 -0.87 -13.75 1.13
C ASN A 51 -0.31 -14.02 -0.28
N ARG A 52 0.99 -14.29 -0.41
CA ARG A 52 1.68 -14.41 -1.70
C ARG A 52 1.19 -15.55 -2.59
N ASN A 53 0.81 -16.66 -1.98
CA ASN A 53 0.49 -17.92 -2.68
C ASN A 53 -1.02 -18.20 -2.82
N ILE A 54 -1.86 -17.16 -2.69
CA ILE A 54 -3.28 -17.30 -3.02
C ILE A 54 -3.36 -17.65 -4.50
N THR A 55 -4.10 -18.71 -4.84
CA THR A 55 -4.24 -19.23 -6.21
C THR A 55 -5.64 -18.99 -6.79
N ASP A 56 -6.66 -18.90 -5.93
CA ASP A 56 -8.04 -18.58 -6.34
C ASP A 56 -8.18 -17.08 -6.65
N PRO A 57 -8.54 -16.70 -7.89
CA PRO A 57 -8.74 -15.31 -8.28
C PRO A 57 -9.83 -14.58 -7.46
N ARG A 58 -10.87 -15.29 -7.01
CA ARG A 58 -11.95 -14.67 -6.23
C ARG A 58 -11.50 -14.33 -4.82
N ALA A 59 -10.86 -15.29 -4.14
CA ALA A 59 -10.22 -15.04 -2.84
C ALA A 59 -9.19 -13.90 -2.91
N LEU A 60 -8.38 -13.86 -3.97
CA LEU A 60 -7.40 -12.80 -4.18
C LEU A 60 -8.07 -11.42 -4.32
N ALA A 61 -9.15 -11.31 -5.10
CA ALA A 61 -9.88 -10.06 -5.26
C ALA A 61 -10.43 -9.54 -3.92
N LEU A 62 -11.00 -10.42 -3.11
CA LEU A 62 -11.51 -10.08 -1.78
C LEU A 62 -10.39 -9.58 -0.85
N VAL A 63 -9.23 -10.22 -0.84
CA VAL A 63 -8.09 -9.80 -0.02
C VAL A 63 -7.58 -8.42 -0.44
N LEU A 64 -7.51 -8.15 -1.75
CA LEU A 64 -7.10 -6.84 -2.27
C LEU A 64 -8.11 -5.75 -1.95
N GLU A 65 -9.42 -6.04 -2.05
CA GLU A 65 -10.49 -5.11 -1.66
C GLU A 65 -10.41 -4.76 -0.17
N GLN A 66 -10.28 -5.76 0.69
CA GLN A 66 -10.12 -5.55 2.14
C GLN A 66 -8.86 -4.74 2.47
N ALA A 67 -7.76 -4.95 1.73
CA ALA A 67 -6.54 -4.16 1.89
C ALA A 67 -6.75 -2.70 1.44
N GLU A 68 -7.37 -2.45 0.30
CA GLU A 68 -7.68 -1.08 -0.15
C GLU A 68 -8.61 -0.37 0.83
N GLU A 69 -9.63 -1.05 1.36
CA GLU A 69 -10.51 -0.48 2.39
C GLU A 69 -9.76 -0.12 3.66
N ARG A 70 -8.89 -1.01 4.14
CA ARG A 70 -8.10 -0.77 5.35
C ARG A 70 -7.16 0.41 5.14
N LEU A 71 -6.47 0.44 4.01
CA LEU A 71 -5.62 1.56 3.65
C LEU A 71 -6.42 2.86 3.62
N ALA A 72 -7.60 2.88 2.98
CA ALA A 72 -8.45 4.06 2.91
C ALA A 72 -8.89 4.57 4.29
N LYS A 73 -9.20 3.67 5.22
CA LYS A 73 -9.57 4.01 6.62
C LYS A 73 -8.40 4.57 7.42
N GLU A 74 -7.18 4.12 7.14
CA GLU A 74 -5.97 4.44 7.89
C GLU A 74 -5.08 5.50 7.21
N ILE A 75 -5.56 6.14 6.14
CA ILE A 75 -4.80 7.21 5.46
C ILE A 75 -4.53 8.37 6.42
N HIS A 76 -3.27 8.81 6.48
CA HIS A 76 -2.91 10.01 7.23
C HIS A 76 -3.60 11.24 6.62
N PRO A 77 -4.27 12.10 7.42
CA PRO A 77 -5.03 13.24 6.91
C PRO A 77 -4.15 14.27 6.18
N ASP A 78 -2.90 14.44 6.62
CA ASP A 78 -1.92 15.33 5.99
C ASP A 78 -0.61 14.59 5.67
N PRO A 79 -0.51 13.88 4.53
CA PRO A 79 0.66 13.07 4.21
C PRO A 79 1.87 13.95 3.87
N TYR A 80 3.09 13.47 4.17
CA TYR A 80 4.30 14.20 3.83
C TYR A 80 4.44 14.39 2.31
N ARG A 81 4.60 15.65 1.88
CA ARG A 81 4.84 16.03 0.49
C ARG A 81 6.20 16.73 0.37
N PRO A 82 7.07 16.29 -0.56
CA PRO A 82 8.34 16.98 -0.78
C PRO A 82 8.09 18.44 -1.22
N PRO A 83 8.93 19.41 -0.79
CA PRO A 83 8.66 20.83 -1.02
C PRO A 83 8.49 21.25 -2.49
N LEU A 84 9.21 20.59 -3.41
CA LEU A 84 9.25 20.92 -4.84
C LEU A 84 8.26 20.09 -5.69
N PHE A 85 7.41 19.28 -5.07
CA PHE A 85 6.40 18.50 -5.77
C PHE A 85 5.07 19.27 -5.79
N PRO A 86 4.12 18.89 -6.67
CA PRO A 86 2.78 19.46 -6.65
C PRO A 86 2.17 19.39 -5.24
N ASP A 87 1.55 20.48 -4.80
CA ASP A 87 1.04 20.70 -3.43
C ASP A 87 2.10 20.69 -2.32
N GLY A 88 3.39 20.85 -2.68
CA GLY A 88 4.47 21.09 -1.75
C GLY A 88 4.51 22.55 -1.31
N THR A 89 5.25 22.83 -0.23
CA THR A 89 5.36 24.19 0.33
C THR A 89 6.10 25.18 -0.58
N LYS A 90 6.83 24.70 -1.59
CA LYS A 90 7.67 25.49 -2.50
C LYS A 90 7.42 25.12 -3.97
N TRP A 91 6.17 24.81 -4.32
CA TRP A 91 5.75 24.54 -5.70
C TRP A 91 5.74 25.82 -6.55
#